data_AF-A0A9X1PA82-F1
#
_entry.id   AF-A0A9X1PA82-F1
#
_cell.length_a   1.000
_cell.length_b   1.000
_cell.length_c   1.000
_cell.angle_alpha   90.00
_cell.angle_beta   90.00
_cell.angle_gamma   90.00
#
_symmetry.space_group_name_H-M   'P 1'
#
loop_
_entity.id
_entity.type
_entity.pdbx_description
1 polymer ?
#
loop_
_entity_poly.entity_id
_entity_poly.type
_entity_poly.pdbx_seq_one_letter_code
_entity_poly.pdbx_strand_id
1 'polypeptide(L)' 'MKLLEKVRLGKETLKNAIAMAPMTRSRANIEGVVSDLTTLYYTQRSSAGLQ' A
#
# COMPACT_ATOMS: atom_id res chain seq x y z
N MET A 1 -7.82 -19.70 5.73
CA MET A 1 -8.58 -18.43 5.68
C MET A 1 -8.19 -17.75 4.37
N LYS A 2 -9.05 -17.81 3.34
CA LYS A 2 -8.68 -17.56 1.93
C LYS A 2 -8.04 -16.19 1.66
N LEU A 3 -8.37 -15.17 2.46
CA LEU A 3 -7.81 -13.82 2.33
C LEU A 3 -6.30 -13.75 2.64
N LEU A 4 -5.78 -14.62 3.49
CA LEU A 4 -4.38 -14.61 3.93
C LEU A 4 -3.47 -15.47 3.04
N GLU A 5 -4.04 -16.13 2.04
CA GLU A 5 -3.30 -16.97 1.09
C GLU A 5 -2.65 -16.10 0.01
N LYS A 6 -1.49 -16.55 -0.49
CA LYS A 6 -0.83 -15.90 -1.61
C LYS A 6 -1.74 -15.89 -2.83
N VAL A 7 -1.74 -14.78 -3.57
CA VAL A 7 -2.53 -14.61 -4.79
C VAL A 7 -1.65 -14.10 -5.91
N ARG A 8 -1.87 -14.59 -7.13
CA ARG A 8 -1.17 -14.10 -8.31
C ARG A 8 -1.99 -13.00 -8.98
N LEU A 9 -1.37 -11.83 -9.18
CA LEU A 9 -1.96 -10.69 -9.87
C LEU A 9 -1.07 -10.31 -11.05
N GLY A 10 -1.49 -10.66 -12.26
CA GLY A 10 -0.66 -10.53 -13.46
C GLY A 10 0.63 -11.34 -13.35
N LYS A 11 1.77 -10.64 -13.33
CA LYS A 11 3.11 -11.26 -13.20
C LYS A 11 3.58 -11.37 -11.75
N GLU A 12 2.95 -10.65 -10.83
CA GLU A 12 3.37 -10.56 -9.42
C GLU A 12 2.63 -11.58 -8.54
N THR A 13 3.30 -12.05 -7.48
CA THR A 13 2.69 -12.87 -6.43
C THR A 13 2.61 -12.05 -5.14
N LEU A 14 1.39 -11.76 -4.71
CA LEU A 14 1.11 -11.00 -3.50
C LEU A 14 1.11 -11.92 -2.28
N LYS A 15 1.50 -11.38 -1.11
CA LYS A 15 1.58 -12.14 0.15
C LYS A 15 0.22 -12.59 0.67
N ASN A 16 -0.83 -11.83 0.36
CA ASN A 16 -2.23 -12.07 0.73
C ASN A 16 -3.16 -11.35 -0.26
N ALA A 17 -4.45 -11.62 -0.20
CA ALA A 17 -5.48 -10.98 -1.02
C ALA A 17 -6.09 -9.72 -0.35
N ILE A 18 -5.34 -9.05 0.54
CA ILE A 18 -5.75 -7.81 1.20
C ILE A 18 -5.04 -6.65 0.51
N ALA A 19 -5.81 -5.77 -0.13
CA ALA A 19 -5.28 -4.58 -0.77
C ALA A 19 -5.58 -3.33 0.06
N MET A 20 -4.67 -2.36 0.02
CA MET A 20 -4.92 -1.01 0.48
C MET A 20 -5.55 -0.21 -0.67
N ALA A 21 -6.75 0.32 -0.47
CA ALA A 21 -7.40 1.15 -1.47
C ALA A 21 -6.64 2.48 -1.68
N PRO A 22 -6.72 3.10 -2.87
CA PRO A 22 -6.18 4.44 -3.08
C PRO A 22 -6.96 5.45 -2.23
N MET A 23 -6.24 6.26 -1.46
CA MET A 23 -6.82 7.22 -0.52
C MET A 23 -6.06 8.55 -0.57
N THR A 24 -6.73 9.63 -0.94
CA THR A 24 -6.18 10.99 -0.82
C THR A 24 -6.01 11.35 0.65
N ARG A 25 -4.78 11.68 1.05
CA ARG A 25 -4.46 12.01 2.46
C ARG A 25 -4.11 13.48 2.69
N SER A 26 -3.97 14.27 1.62
CA SER A 26 -3.56 15.69 1.67
C SER A 26 -2.31 15.92 2.53
N ARG A 27 -1.31 15.04 2.40
CA ARG A 27 -0.04 15.07 3.16
C ARG A 27 1.15 15.61 2.36
N ALA A 28 0.92 16.06 1.13
CA ALA A 28 1.93 16.79 0.37
C ALA A 28 1.97 18.26 0.83
N ASN A 29 3.11 18.93 0.63
CA ASN A 29 3.21 20.38 0.82
C ASN A 29 2.45 21.14 -0.28
N ILE A 30 2.46 22.47 -0.24
CA ILE A 30 1.75 23.32 -1.20
C ILE A 30 2.24 23.16 -2.66
N GLU A 31 3.47 22.69 -2.84
CA GLU A 31 4.07 22.42 -4.15
C GLU A 31 3.75 20.99 -4.65
N GLY A 32 3.02 20.19 -3.87
CA GLY A 32 2.69 18.80 -4.20
C GLY A 32 3.80 17.80 -3.87
N VAL A 33 4.85 18.22 -3.17
CA VAL A 33 5.98 17.36 -2.77
C VAL A 33 5.63 16.63 -1.47
N VAL A 34 5.83 15.32 -1.48
CA VAL A 34 5.65 14.46 -0.30
C VAL A 34 6.92 14.45 0.56
N SER A 35 6.75 14.35 1.88
CA SER A 35 7.85 14.24 2.84
C SER A 35 8.04 12.79 3.33
N ASP A 36 9.06 12.57 4.18
CA ASP A 36 9.36 11.28 4.82
C ASP A 36 8.18 10.68 5.59
N LEU A 37 7.20 11.50 5.99
CA LEU A 37 5.97 11.04 6.60
C LEU A 37 5.18 10.08 5.69
N THR A 38 5.21 10.30 4.38
CA THR A 38 4.55 9.44 3.40
C THR A 38 5.24 8.09 3.32
N THR A 39 6.58 8.07 3.32
CA THR A 39 7.38 6.83 3.38
C THR A 39 7.06 6.02 4.64
N LEU A 40 7.08 6.68 5.81
CA LEU A 40 6.72 6.02 7.08
C LEU A 40 5.30 5.46 7.04
N TYR A 41 4.35 6.23 6.51
CA TYR A 41 2.94 5.85 6.43
C TYR A 41 2.70 4.57 5.61
N TYR A 42 3.33 4.44 4.44
CA TYR A 42 3.23 3.24 3.60
C TYR A 42 4.03 2.06 4.15
N THR A 43 5.21 2.33 4.73
CA THR A 43 6.03 1.29 5.38
C THR A 43 5.26 0.57 6.48
N GLN A 44 4.53 1.31 7.32
CA GLN A 44 3.69 0.76 8.39
C GLN A 44 2.57 -0.17 7.89
N ARG A 45 2.18 -0.08 6.61
CA ARG A 45 1.08 -0.84 6.02
C ARG A 45 1.56 -1.92 5.04
N SER A 46 2.87 -2.14 4.95
CA SER A 46 3.51 -2.99 3.94
C SER A 46 3.18 -4.49 4.08
N SER A 47 2.37 -4.85 5.08
CA SER A 47 1.77 -6.18 5.23
C SER A 47 0.61 -6.42 4.27
N ALA A 48 -0.01 -5.37 3.72
CA ALA A 48 -0.99 -5.52 2.64
C ALA A 48 -0.33 -6.20 1.43
N GLY A 49 -1.07 -7.08 0.76
CA GLY A 49 -0.61 -7.74 -0.46
C GLY A 49 -0.31 -6.74 -1.57
N LEU A 50 -1.07 -5.64 -1.64
CA LEU A 50 -0.91 -4.55 -2.59
C LEU A 50 -1.16 -3.20 -1.89
N GLN A 51 -0.35 -2.19 -2.23
CA GLN A 51 -0.48 -0.80 -1.79
C GLN A 51 -0.64 0.14 -2.97
#